data_AF-A0AAV3X0V0-F1
#
_entry.id   AF-A0AAV3X0V0-F1
#
_cell.length_a   1.000
_cell.length_b   1.000
_cell.length_c   1.000
_cell.angle_alpha   90.00
_cell.angle_beta   90.00
_cell.angle_gamma   90.00
#
_symmetry.space_group_name_H-M   'P 1'
#
loop_
_entity.id
_entity.type
_entity.pdbx_description
1 polymer ?
#
loop_
_entity_poly.entity_id
_entity_poly.type
_entity_poly.pdbx_seq_one_letter_code
_entity_poly.pdbx_strand_id
1 'polypeptide(L)'
;MKVGTERIHKIVLSLGNFSRHDPDESKPVDIHQGIDSTLLILQHRLKATAERPQIQVIKNYGDLPLVECYPSQLNQVFMQVISNAIDALE
;
A
#
# COMPACT_ATOMS: atom_id res chain seq x y z
N MET A 1 -20.16 15.14 -7.50
CA MET A 1 -20.14 14.17 -6.38
C MET A 1 -19.52 12.80 -6.73
N LYS A 2 -18.68 12.68 -7.79
CA LYS A 2 -18.09 11.38 -8.19
C LYS A 2 -16.75 11.05 -7.52
N VAL A 3 -15.94 12.07 -7.22
CA VAL A 3 -14.56 11.92 -6.73
C VAL A 3 -14.47 11.28 -5.33
N GLY A 4 -15.38 11.64 -4.42
CA GLY A 4 -15.41 11.07 -3.07
C GLY A 4 -15.72 9.57 -3.07
N THR A 5 -16.71 9.16 -3.86
CA THR A 5 -17.13 7.77 -4.00
C THR A 5 -16.06 6.91 -4.65
N GLU A 6 -15.39 7.40 -5.70
CA GLU A 6 -14.27 6.69 -6.35
C GLU A 6 -13.08 6.48 -5.40
N ARG A 7 -12.75 7.48 -4.57
CA ARG A 7 -11.66 7.35 -3.59
C ARG A 7 -12.00 6.34 -2.49
N ILE A 8 -13.21 6.41 -1.94
CA ILE A 8 -13.67 5.45 -0.93
C ILE A 8 -13.69 4.04 -1.54
N HIS A 9 -14.17 3.89 -2.78
CA HIS A 9 -14.16 2.62 -3.48
C HIS A 9 -12.74 2.05 -3.64
N LYS A 10 -11.76 2.87 -4.04
CA LYS A 10 -10.35 2.45 -4.12
C LYS A 10 -9.79 2.02 -2.76
N ILE A 11 -10.12 2.74 -1.68
CA ILE A 11 -9.69 2.40 -0.33
C ILE A 11 -10.31 1.06 0.11
N VAL A 12 -11.62 0.89 -0.07
CA VAL A 12 -12.33 -0.36 0.28
C VAL A 12 -11.83 -1.55 -0.53
N LEU A 13 -11.59 -1.37 -1.83
CA LEU A 13 -10.98 -2.41 -2.67
C LEU A 13 -9.56 -2.77 -2.22
N SER A 14 -8.74 -1.77 -1.90
CA SER A 14 -7.36 -1.98 -1.44
C SER A 14 -7.35 -2.71 -0.09
N LEU A 15 -8.22 -2.32 0.83
CA LEU A 15 -8.44 -3.01 2.11
C LEU A 15 -8.94 -4.44 1.90
N GLY A 16 -9.88 -4.67 0.98
CA GLY A 16 -10.40 -6.01 0.68
C GLY A 16 -9.35 -6.92 0.05
N ASN A 17 -8.48 -6.38 -0.82
CA ASN A 17 -7.35 -7.11 -1.39
C ASN A 17 -6.23 -7.36 -0.37
N PHE A 18 -6.03 -6.43 0.56
CA PHE A 18 -5.06 -6.56 1.65
C PHE A 18 -5.54 -7.55 2.73
N SER A 19 -6.84 -7.54 3.05
CA SER A 19 -7.45 -8.35 4.10
C SER A 19 -7.81 -9.77 3.66
N ARG A 20 -7.82 -10.07 2.35
CA ARG A 20 -8.10 -11.42 1.84
C ARG A 20 -6.98 -12.37 2.26
N HIS A 21 -7.20 -12.99 3.41
CA HIS A 21 -6.52 -14.18 3.91
C HIS A 21 -6.88 -15.38 3.02
N ASP A 22 -6.19 -15.54 1.90
CA ASP A 22 -5.84 -16.90 1.44
C ASP A 22 -4.36 -17.07 1.80
N PRO A 23 -4.04 -17.49 3.04
CA PRO A 23 -2.67 -17.45 3.56
C PRO A 23 -1.72 -18.44 2.87
N ASP A 24 -2.27 -19.46 2.20
CA ASP A 24 -1.53 -20.66 1.81
C ASP A 24 -1.40 -20.85 0.30
N GLU A 25 -1.87 -19.91 -0.52
CA GLU A 25 -1.71 -20.02 -1.97
C GLU A 25 -0.67 -19.03 -2.50
N SER A 26 0.43 -19.59 -3.02
CA SER A 26 1.35 -18.85 -3.88
C SER A 26 0.65 -18.59 -5.21
N LYS A 27 0.71 -17.35 -5.68
CA LYS A 27 0.19 -16.99 -7.00
C LYS A 27 1.03 -15.90 -7.65
N PRO A 28 0.91 -15.71 -8.97
CA PRO A 28 1.53 -14.60 -9.66
C PRO A 28 0.91 -13.27 -9.20
N VAL A 29 1.73 -12.38 -8.67
CA VAL A 29 1.31 -11.09 -8.11
C VAL A 29 2.06 -9.94 -8.77
N ASP A 30 1.33 -8.85 -9.01
CA ASP A 30 1.93 -7.56 -9.35
C ASP A 30 2.42 -6.87 -8.07
N ILE A 31 3.74 -6.79 -7.92
CA ILE A 31 4.39 -6.19 -6.76
C ILE A 31 4.05 -4.71 -6.63
N HIS A 32 3.94 -3.99 -7.75
CA HIS A 32 3.62 -2.57 -7.73
C HIS A 32 2.23 -2.31 -7.15
N GLN A 33 1.25 -3.18 -7.46
CA GLN A 33 -0.08 -3.09 -6.85
C GLN A 33 -0.05 -3.25 -5.33
N GLY A 34 0.77 -4.17 -4.80
CA GLY A 34 0.91 -4.37 -3.35
C GLY A 34 1.47 -3.13 -2.64
N ILE A 35 2.52 -2.54 -3.20
CA ILE A 35 3.12 -1.30 -2.69
C ILE A 35 2.13 -0.14 -2.78
N ASP A 36 1.47 0.04 -3.93
CA ASP A 36 0.53 1.13 -4.16
C ASP A 36 -0.71 1.05 -3.25
N SER A 37 -1.21 -0.17 -3.02
CA SER A 37 -2.31 -0.41 -2.07
C SER A 37 -1.90 -0.03 -0.65
N THR A 38 -0.68 -0.41 -0.24
CA THR A 38 -0.12 -0.05 1.07
C THR A 38 0.01 1.46 1.22
N LEU A 39 0.56 2.15 0.22
CA LEU A 39 0.68 3.61 0.22
C LEU A 39 -0.68 4.31 0.25
N LEU A 40 -1.70 3.75 -0.39
CA LEU A 40 -3.07 4.28 -0.34
C LEU A 40 -3.68 4.13 1.06
N ILE A 41 -3.47 2.99 1.74
CA ILE A 41 -3.91 2.77 3.12
C ILE A 41 -3.22 3.77 4.06
N LEU A 42 -1.90 3.94 3.91
CA LEU A 42 -1.08 4.84 4.70
C LEU A 42 -1.18 6.32 4.27
N GLN A 43 -1.99 6.65 3.26
CA GLN A 43 -2.07 8.00 2.69
C GLN A 43 -2.35 9.07 3.74
N HIS A 44 -3.15 8.76 4.77
CA HIS A 44 -3.45 9.70 5.84
C HIS A 44 -2.20 10.10 6.64
N ARG A 45 -1.26 9.16 6.83
CA ARG A 45 0.04 9.40 7.48
C ARG A 45 1.02 10.12 6.57
N LEU A 46 0.84 10.11 5.26
CA LEU A 46 1.75 10.84 4.36
C LEU A 46 1.45 12.35 4.31
N LYS A 47 0.25 12.77 4.72
CA LYS A 47 -0.15 14.18 4.72
C LYS A 47 0.57 14.98 5.80
N ALA A 48 0.66 16.29 5.60
CA ALA A 48 1.12 17.21 6.62
C ALA A 48 0.21 17.15 7.86
N THR A 49 0.81 17.27 9.03
CA THR A 49 0.11 17.45 10.31
C THR A 49 0.50 18.81 10.90
N ALA A 50 0.02 19.13 12.10
CA ALA A 50 0.46 20.34 12.81
C ALA A 50 1.94 20.28 13.23
N GLU A 51 2.49 19.08 13.39
CA GLU A 51 3.82 18.85 13.97
C GLU A 51 4.88 18.50 12.91
N ARG A 52 4.46 18.07 11.72
CA ARG A 52 5.39 17.73 10.63
C ARG A 52 4.87 18.09 9.23
N PRO A 53 5.77 18.43 8.29
CA PRO A 53 5.41 18.65 6.90
C PRO A 53 4.92 17.36 6.23
N GLN A 54 4.36 17.52 5.03
CA GLN A 54 3.93 16.41 4.19
C GLN A 54 5.13 15.53 3.80
N ILE A 55 4.98 14.20 3.91
CA ILE A 55 5.98 13.25 3.44
C ILE A 55 5.79 13.05 1.94
N GLN A 56 6.85 13.32 1.18
CA GLN A 56 6.87 13.08 -0.26
C GLN A 56 7.31 11.64 -0.55
N VAL A 57 6.48 10.89 -1.27
CA VAL A 57 6.81 9.55 -1.75
C VAL A 57 7.23 9.63 -3.21
N ILE A 58 8.47 9.23 -3.50
CA ILE A 58 9.01 9.15 -4.86
C ILE A 58 8.96 7.68 -5.30
N LYS A 59 8.20 7.38 -6.36
CA LYS A 59 8.05 6.02 -6.90
C LYS A 59 8.93 5.87 -8.15
N ASN A 60 10.00 5.10 -8.04
CA ASN A 60 10.88 4.77 -9.15
C ASN A 60 10.80 3.26 -9.43
N TYR A 61 9.67 2.83 -9.98
CA TYR A 61 9.44 1.43 -10.34
C TYR A 61 10.17 1.08 -11.63
N GLY A 62 10.73 -0.12 -11.68
CA GLY A 62 11.19 -0.75 -12.92
C GLY A 62 10.11 -1.62 -13.51
N ASP A 63 10.37 -2.17 -14.70
CA ASP A 63 9.49 -3.20 -15.26
C ASP A 63 9.77 -4.54 -14.58
N LEU A 64 8.75 -5.08 -13.91
CA LEU A 64 8.83 -6.36 -13.21
C LEU A 64 7.75 -7.30 -13.74
N PRO A 65 8.06 -8.56 -14.05
CA PRO A 65 7.04 -9.56 -14.35
C PRO A 65 6.19 -9.85 -13.10
N LEU A 66 5.08 -10.56 -13.29
CA LEU A 66 4.34 -11.11 -12.15
C LEU A 66 5.25 -12.06 -11.36
N VAL A 67 5.23 -11.93 -10.04
CA VAL A 67 6.07 -12.71 -9.13
C VAL A 67 5.20 -13.72 -8.40
N GLU A 68 5.56 -15.00 -8.51
CA GLU A 68 5.02 -16.09 -7.69
C GLU A 68 5.37 -15.86 -6.22
N CYS A 69 4.38 -15.51 -5.41
CA CYS A 69 4.56 -15.27 -3.98
C CYS A 69 3.24 -15.42 -3.20
N TYR A 70 3.32 -15.33 -1.87
CA TYR A 70 2.17 -15.23 -0.98
C TYR A 70 1.79 -13.75 -0.80
N PRO A 71 0.73 -13.25 -1.46
CA PRO A 71 0.45 -11.81 -1.48
C PRO A 71 0.14 -11.24 -0.09
N SER A 72 -0.52 -12.00 0.77
CA SER A 72 -0.85 -11.58 2.15
C SER A 72 0.41 -11.31 2.97
N GLN A 73 1.37 -12.24 2.94
CA GLN A 73 2.65 -12.10 3.64
C GLN A 73 3.46 -10.93 3.07
N LEU A 74 3.50 -10.80 1.74
CA LEU A 74 4.26 -9.72 1.11
C LEU A 74 3.66 -8.34 1.39
N ASN A 75 2.33 -8.21 1.37
CA ASN A 75 1.62 -7.00 1.76
C ASN A 75 1.90 -6.63 3.23
N GLN A 76 2.03 -7.61 4.13
CA GLN A 76 2.42 -7.37 5.52
C GLN A 76 3.85 -6.82 5.62
N VAL A 77 4.78 -7.33 4.82
CA VAL A 77 6.15 -6.79 4.73
C VAL A 77 6.13 -5.34 4.27
N PHE A 78 5.39 -5.01 3.21
CA PHE A 78 5.27 -3.62 2.74
C PHE A 78 4.68 -2.69 3.80
N MET A 79 3.62 -3.13 4.49
CA MET A 79 3.01 -2.35 5.55
C MET A 79 4.00 -2.05 6.67
N GLN A 80 4.78 -3.04 7.10
CA GLN A 80 5.74 -2.86 8.18
C GLN A 80 6.90 -1.93 7.78
N VAL A 81 7.51 -2.17 6.61
CA VAL A 81 8.67 -1.40 6.15
C VAL A 81 8.29 0.06 5.91
N ILE A 82 7.16 0.31 5.23
CA ILE A 82 6.71 1.66 4.93
C ILE A 82 6.25 2.38 6.19
N SER A 83 5.56 1.70 7.11
CA SER A 83 5.17 2.30 8.40
C SER A 83 6.40 2.72 9.21
N ASN A 84 7.41 1.85 9.33
CA ASN A 84 8.64 2.18 10.03
C ASN A 84 9.37 3.38 9.41
N ALA A 85 9.37 3.50 8.07
CA ALA A 85 9.96 4.64 7.38
C ALA A 85 9.19 5.94 7.65
N ILE A 86 7.86 5.87 7.76
CA ILE A 86 7.05 7.02 8.17
C ILE A 86 7.36 7.38 9.62
N ASP A 87 7.35 6.40 10.53
CA ASP A 87 7.61 6.59 11.96
C ASP A 87 8.97 7.26 12.23
N ALA A 88 9.99 6.93 11.44
CA ALA A 88 11.31 7.54 11.55
C ALA A 88 11.39 9.01 11.09
N LEU A 89 10.37 9.48 10.35
CA LEU A 89 10.23 10.86 9.89
C LEU A 89 9.24 11.67 10.74
N GLU A 90 8.53 11.01 11.66
CA GLU A 90 7.73 11.66 12.72
C GLU A 90 8.64 12.12 13.86
#